data_AF-A0A2V6PU46-F1
#
_entry.id   AF-A0A2V6PU46-F1
#
_cell.length_a   1.000
_cell.length_b   1.000
_cell.length_c   1.000
_cell.angle_alpha   90.00
_cell.angle_beta   90.00
_cell.angle_gamma   90.00
#
_symmetry.space_group_name_H-M   'P 1'
#
loop_
_entity.id
_entity.type
_entity.pdbx_description
1 polymer ?
#
loop_
_entity_poly.entity_id
_entity_poly.type
_entity_poly.pdbx_seq_one_letter_code
_entity_poly.pdbx_strand_id
1 'polypeptide(L)' 'MLGLVYVSDALVALRGAPPGEVTVYEAARLKTGKVEIFWNSPHQEPCVPSLFPHRGQAPCWYLRRFNVRVN' A
#
# COMPACT_ATOMS: atom_id res chain seq x y z
N MET A 1 21.58 -15.57 1.70
CA MET A 1 21.09 -14.64 2.75
C MET A 1 19.76 -13.98 2.37
N LEU A 2 19.64 -13.29 1.23
CA LEU A 2 18.37 -12.65 0.79
C LEU A 2 17.16 -13.60 0.69
N GLY A 3 17.36 -14.85 0.25
CA GLY A 3 16.28 -15.84 0.16
C GLY A 3 15.65 -16.20 1.52
N LEU A 4 16.45 -16.28 2.59
CA LEU A 4 15.93 -16.58 3.93
C LEU A 4 15.01 -15.46 4.43
N VAL A 5 15.39 -14.20 4.18
CA VAL A 5 14.60 -13.02 4.57
C VAL A 5 13.27 -13.01 3.83
N TYR A 6 13.27 -13.30 2.53
CA TYR A 6 12.03 -13.36 1.74
C TYR A 6 11.10 -14.48 2.21
N VAL A 7 11.64 -15.67 2.52
CA VAL A 7 10.83 -16.80 3.01
C VAL A 7 10.27 -16.52 4.40
N SER A 8 11.05 -15.89 5.30
CA SER A 8 10.54 -15.48 6.60
C SER A 8 9.43 -14.44 6.49
N ASP A 9 9.54 -13.52 5.54
CA ASP A 9 8.52 -12.49 5.28
C ASP A 9 7.24 -13.08 4.68
N ALA A 10 7.39 -14.04 3.76
CA ALA A 10 6.27 -14.80 3.22
C ALA A 10 5.56 -15.62 4.32
N LEU A 11 6.28 -16.17 5.30
CA LEU A 11 5.68 -16.84 6.45
C LEU A 11 4.85 -15.88 7.32
N VAL A 12 5.29 -14.63 7.49
CA VAL A 12 4.51 -13.60 8.20
C VAL A 12 3.25 -13.24 7.41
N ALA A 13 3.35 -13.08 6.10
CA ALA A 13 2.20 -12.85 5.22
C ALA A 13 1.21 -14.02 5.22
N LEU A 14 1.70 -15.26 5.32
CA LEU A 14 0.87 -16.49 5.31
C LEU A 14 0.25 -16.82 6.66
N ARG A 15 0.90 -16.44 7.78
CA ARG A 15 0.39 -16.71 9.14
C ARG A 15 -0.79 -15.81 9.54
N GLY A 16 -1.28 -14.99 8.62
CA GLY A 16 -2.61 -14.38 8.76
C GLY A 16 -2.64 -13.29 9.82
N ALA A 17 -1.56 -12.50 9.95
CA ALA A 17 -1.73 -11.19 10.57
C ALA A 17 -2.85 -10.47 9.78
N PRO A 18 -3.89 -9.95 10.46
CA PRO A 18 -5.10 -9.50 9.81
C PRO A 18 -4.73 -8.47 8.74
N PRO A 19 -5.23 -8.61 7.50
CA PRO A 19 -4.97 -7.64 6.47
C PRO A 19 -5.39 -6.27 7.00
N GLY A 20 -4.45 -5.33 6.97
CA GLY A 20 -4.74 -3.95 7.35
C GLY A 20 -5.54 -3.31 6.23
N GLU A 21 -6.40 -2.38 6.58
CA GLU A 21 -6.95 -1.43 5.60
C GLU A 21 -6.21 -0.12 5.76
N VAL A 22 -5.74 0.44 4.64
CA VAL A 22 -5.12 1.75 4.61
C VAL A 22 -5.95 2.65 3.72
N THR A 23 -6.25 3.84 4.24
CA THR A 23 -6.91 4.88 3.49
C THR A 23 -5.96 5.50 2.49
N VAL A 24 -6.26 5.33 1.20
CA VAL A 24 -5.55 5.92 0.07
C VAL A 24 -6.40 7.04 -0.51
N TYR A 25 -5.75 8.16 -0.83
CA TYR A 25 -6.31 9.34 -1.45
C TYR A 25 -5.89 9.40 -2.91
N GLU A 26 -6.84 9.70 -3.79
CA GLU A 26 -6.55 10.00 -5.18
C GLU A 26 -6.14 11.47 -5.32
N ALA A 27 -5.20 11.74 -6.20
CA ALA A 27 -4.83 13.07 -6.62
C ALA A 27 -4.93 13.12 -8.14
N ALA A 28 -5.44 14.21 -8.71
CA ALA A 28 -5.37 14.42 -10.15
C ALA A 28 -4.45 15.58 -10.46
N ARG A 29 -3.71 15.44 -11.56
CA ARG A 29 -2.95 16.56 -12.11
C ARG A 29 -3.84 17.39 -13.02
N LEU A 30 -4.18 18.60 -12.60
CA LEU A 30 -4.93 19.51 -13.44
C LEU A 30 -4.06 19.99 -14.62
N LYS A 31 -4.73 20.32 -15.73
CA LYS A 31 -4.10 20.90 -16.92
C LYS A 31 -3.37 22.22 -16.64
N THR A 32 -3.72 22.89 -15.54
CA THR A 32 -3.06 24.11 -15.04
C THR A 32 -1.73 23.84 -14.31
N GLY A 33 -1.30 22.57 -14.21
CA GLY A 33 -0.06 22.16 -13.55
C GLY A 33 -0.18 21.98 -12.03
N LYS A 34 -1.36 22.25 -11.45
CA LYS A 34 -1.64 22.00 -10.04
C LYS A 34 -1.99 20.54 -9.79
N VAL A 35 -1.61 20.03 -8.63
CA VAL A 35 -2.04 18.71 -8.14
C VAL A 35 -3.13 18.96 -7.11
N GLU A 36 -4.33 18.48 -7.39
CA GLU A 36 -5.44 18.50 -6.42
C GLU A 36 -5.57 17.11 -5.79
N ILE A 37 -5.59 17.06 -4.46
CA ILE A 37 -5.78 15.82 -3.69
C ILE A 37 -7.25 15.75 -3.31
N PHE A 38 -7.92 14.67 -3.70
CA PHE A 38 -9.34 14.43 -3.40
C PHE A 38 -9.49 13.80 -2.02
N TRP A 39 -9.51 14.65 -0.99
CA TRP A 39 -9.76 14.22 0.40
C TRP A 39 -11.17 13.65 0.61
N ASN A 40 -12.11 13.97 -0.28
CA ASN A 40 -13.51 13.58 -0.18
C ASN A 40 -13.79 12.13 -0.66
N SER A 41 -12.82 11.48 -1.31
CA SER A 41 -12.97 10.09 -1.77
C SER A 41 -11.84 9.20 -1.26
N PRO A 42 -11.77 8.96 0.06
CA PRO A 42 -10.85 7.98 0.61
C PRO A 42 -11.22 6.57 0.13
N HIS A 43 -10.30 5.88 -0.53
CA HIS A 43 -10.47 4.46 -0.86
C HIS A 43 -9.73 3.60 0.16
N GLN A 44 -10.39 2.56 0.68
CA GLN A 44 -9.74 1.58 1.55
C GLN A 44 -9.10 0.50 0.70
N GLU A 45 -7.77 0.46 0.67
CA GLU A 45 -7.02 -0.58 -0.03
C GLU A 45 -6.53 -1.64 0.97
N PRO A 46 -6.78 -2.94 0.71
CA PRO A 46 -6.27 -4.01 1.55
C PRO A 46 -4.75 -4.11 1.45
N CYS A 47 -4.08 -4.23 2.59
CA CYS A 47 -2.63 -4.31 2.67
C CYS A 47 -2.16 -5.50 3.50
N VAL A 48 -0.96 -6.01 3.16
CA VAL A 48 -0.35 -7.13 3.89
C VAL A 48 0.67 -6.63 4.90
N PRO A 49 0.65 -7.10 6.16
CA PRO A 49 1.68 -6.79 7.16
C PRO A 49 2.96 -7.59 6.87
N SER A 50 3.66 -7.21 5.81
CA SER A 50 4.91 -7.81 5.34
C SER A 50 5.90 -6.72 4.93
N LEU A 51 7.17 -7.08 4.78
CA LEU A 51 8.22 -6.18 4.33
C LEU A 51 8.19 -6.05 2.81
N PHE A 52 7.92 -7.13 2.10
CA PHE A 52 7.88 -7.18 0.63
C PHE A 52 6.46 -7.34 0.08
N PRO A 53 6.20 -7.00 -1.19
CA PRO A 53 4.92 -7.27 -1.83
C PRO A 53 4.72 -8.78 -1.98
N HIS A 54 3.56 -9.26 -1.52
CA HIS A 54 3.15 -10.66 -1.65
C HIS A 54 1.74 -10.75 -2.24
N ARG A 55 1.50 -11.73 -3.10
CA ARG A 55 0.18 -12.01 -3.72
C ARG A 55 -0.45 -10.81 -4.46
N GLY A 56 0.38 -9.93 -5.02
CA GLY A 56 -0.08 -8.73 -5.73
C GLY A 56 -0.59 -7.61 -4.80
N GLN A 57 -0.48 -7.77 -3.49
CA GLN A 57 -0.83 -6.75 -2.50
C GLN A 57 0.44 -6.03 -2.04
N ALA A 58 0.34 -4.71 -1.94
CA ALA A 58 1.43 -3.89 -1.42
C ALA A 58 1.49 -4.01 0.12
N PRO A 59 2.69 -3.89 0.70
CA PRO A 59 2.83 -3.96 2.15
C PRO A 59 2.24 -2.72 2.82
N CYS A 60 1.67 -2.90 4.01
CA CYS A 60 0.98 -1.82 4.74
C CYS A 60 1.87 -0.60 5.03
N TRP A 61 3.17 -0.81 5.31
CA TRP A 61 4.10 0.28 5.53
C TRP A 61 4.31 1.14 4.28
N TYR A 62 4.26 0.53 3.10
CA TYR A 62 4.44 1.21 1.82
C TYR A 62 3.17 1.99 1.45
N LEU A 63 2.00 1.37 1.57
CA LEU A 63 0.73 2.06 1.33
C LEU A 63 0.49 3.21 2.30
N ARG A 64 0.90 3.09 3.58
CA ARG A 64 0.84 4.21 4.53
C ARG A 64 1.77 5.36 4.15
N ARG A 65 2.92 5.08 3.55
CA ARG A 65 3.90 6.10 3.14
C ARG A 65 3.52 6.76 1.82
N PHE A 66 2.92 6.00 0.90
CA PHE A 66 2.49 6.43 -0.42
C PHE A 66 0.97 6.31 -0.54
N ASN A 67 0.27 6.91 0.41
CA ASN A 67 -1.19 6.91 0.47
C ASN A 67 -1.83 7.93 -0.47
N VAL A 68 -1.05 8.63 -1.30
CA VAL A 68 -1.55 9.55 -2.33
C VAL A 68 -1.17 9.01 -3.69
N ARG A 69 -2.16 8.60 -4.49
CA ARG A 69 -1.96 8.15 -5.88
C ARG A 69 -2.34 9.25 -6.85
N VAL A 70 -1.40 9.64 -7.70
CA VAL A 70 -1.66 10.62 -8.75
C VAL A 70 -2.14 9.88 -10.00
N ASN A 71 -3.32 10.24 -10.50
CA ASN A 71 -3.87 9.79 -11.78
C ASN A 71 -3.86 10.93 -12.82
#